data_AF-A0A9D8AEK1-F1
#
_entry.id   AF-A0A9D8AEK1-F1
#
_cell.length_a   1.000
_cell.length_b   1.000
_cell.length_c   1.000
_cell.angle_alpha   90.00
_cell.angle_beta   90.00
_cell.angle_gamma   90.00
#
_symmetry.space_group_name_H-M   'P 1'
#
loop_
_entity.id
_entity.type
_entity.pdbx_description
1 polymer ?
#
loop_
_entity_poly.entity_id
_entity_poly.type
_entity_poly.pdbx_seq_one_letter_code
_entity_poly.pdbx_strand_id
1 'polypeptide(L)'
;MLEFWKDGKKVEVTAIYGKGRVGQVVILDQVSYGDNPDLTKYPLAKYPQPYAFTIVEKVEGKDGYYVVLDDEDNRLVLRNEYPGASGSYLYDANEWISWERMYKQEKLARKERKIQQLEDHVARLKDTLVNLGFLIVSEEVVKKLGIA
;
A
#
# COMPACT_ATOMS: atom_id res chain seq x y z
N MET A 1 -3.53 -10.27 -1.80
CA MET A 1 -4.30 -9.89 -0.59
C MET A 1 -3.64 -8.66 -0.01
N LEU A 2 -4.41 -7.61 0.23
CA LEU A 2 -3.92 -6.38 0.89
C LEU A 2 -4.27 -6.46 2.36
N GLU A 3 -3.33 -6.14 3.24
CA GLU A 3 -3.56 -6.20 4.68
C GLU A 3 -2.78 -5.15 5.46
N PHE A 4 -3.37 -4.67 6.55
CA PHE A 4 -2.68 -3.89 7.58
C PHE A 4 -3.36 -4.06 8.94
N TRP A 5 -2.70 -3.60 9.99
CA TRP A 5 -3.23 -3.66 11.35
C TRP A 5 -3.71 -2.28 11.80
N LYS A 6 -4.89 -2.20 12.39
CA LYS A 6 -5.46 -0.99 13.00
C LYS A 6 -6.12 -1.34 14.32
N ASP A 7 -5.73 -0.65 15.39
CA ASP A 7 -6.30 -0.82 16.74
C ASP A 7 -6.37 -2.29 17.21
N GLY A 8 -5.30 -3.05 16.95
CA GLY A 8 -5.20 -4.47 17.32
C GLY A 8 -6.02 -5.42 16.45
N LYS A 9 -6.68 -4.94 15.38
CA LYS A 9 -7.43 -5.74 14.42
C LYS A 9 -6.74 -5.74 13.05
N LYS A 10 -6.79 -6.88 12.36
CA LYS A 10 -6.32 -7.02 10.99
C LYS A 10 -7.41 -6.56 10.02
N VAL A 11 -7.07 -5.66 9.11
CA VAL A 11 -7.93 -5.16 8.03
C VAL A 11 -7.40 -5.73 6.72
N GLU A 12 -8.24 -6.50 6.03
CA GLU A 12 -7.85 -7.25 4.84
C GLU A 12 -8.79 -6.95 3.67
N VAL A 13 -8.24 -6.92 2.45
CA VAL A 13 -9.01 -6.95 1.21
C VAL A 13 -8.53 -8.11 0.36
N THR A 14 -9.49 -8.96 -0.02
CA THR A 14 -9.24 -10.12 -0.86
C THR A 14 -9.35 -9.72 -2.32
N ALA A 15 -8.47 -10.25 -3.17
CA ALA A 15 -8.62 -10.04 -4.60
C ALA A 15 -9.89 -10.74 -5.11
N ILE A 16 -10.34 -10.39 -6.31
CA ILE A 16 -11.64 -10.85 -6.81
C ILE A 16 -11.70 -12.36 -7.02
N TYR A 17 -10.58 -13.10 -7.15
CA TYR A 17 -10.48 -14.58 -7.23
C TYR A 17 -11.78 -15.30 -7.69
N GLY A 18 -12.14 -15.18 -8.97
CA GLY A 18 -13.33 -15.87 -9.53
C GLY A 18 -14.69 -15.19 -9.30
N LYS A 19 -14.74 -14.17 -8.44
CA LYS A 19 -15.94 -13.38 -8.09
C LYS A 19 -16.11 -12.10 -8.91
N GLY A 20 -15.21 -11.84 -9.85
CA GLY A 20 -15.31 -10.70 -10.77
C GLY A 20 -16.60 -10.76 -11.59
N ARG A 21 -17.17 -9.60 -11.91
CA ARG A 21 -18.39 -9.46 -12.73
C ARG A 21 -18.13 -8.54 -13.92
N VAL A 22 -18.78 -8.82 -15.05
CA VAL A 22 -18.75 -7.91 -16.21
C VAL A 22 -19.32 -6.55 -15.80
N GLY A 23 -18.67 -5.47 -16.21
CA GLY A 23 -18.95 -4.09 -15.82
C GLY A 23 -18.30 -3.66 -14.49
N GLN A 24 -17.65 -4.56 -13.76
CA GLN A 24 -16.97 -4.22 -12.52
C GLN A 24 -15.63 -3.55 -12.80
N VAL A 25 -15.37 -2.44 -12.09
CA VAL A 25 -14.05 -1.79 -12.06
C VAL A 25 -13.19 -2.48 -11.01
N VAL A 26 -11.97 -2.82 -11.38
CA VAL A 26 -11.01 -3.53 -10.54
C VAL A 26 -9.65 -2.84 -10.54
N ILE A 27 -8.95 -2.91 -9.42
CA ILE A 27 -7.67 -2.24 -9.21
C ILE A 27 -6.55 -3.26 -9.11
N LEU A 28 -5.52 -3.08 -9.93
CA LEU A 28 -4.22 -3.73 -9.78
C LEU A 28 -3.40 -2.94 -8.76
N ASP A 29 -2.94 -3.58 -7.68
CA ASP A 29 -2.07 -2.94 -6.70
C ASP A 29 -1.22 -3.96 -5.89
N GLN A 30 -0.07 -3.48 -5.40
CA GLN A 30 0.90 -4.18 -4.55
C GLN A 30 1.33 -5.57 -5.04
N VAL A 31 1.58 -5.69 -6.33
CA VAL A 31 2.15 -6.88 -6.97
C VAL A 31 3.62 -6.65 -7.29
N SER A 32 4.46 -7.61 -6.88
CA SER A 32 5.85 -7.67 -7.33
C SER A 32 5.98 -8.76 -8.39
N TYR A 33 6.42 -8.36 -9.58
CA TYR A 33 6.69 -9.27 -10.69
C TYR A 33 8.19 -9.62 -10.84
N GLY A 34 9.03 -9.15 -9.92
CA GLY A 34 10.49 -9.25 -10.02
C GLY A 34 11.10 -8.31 -11.06
N ASP A 35 12.40 -8.44 -11.29
CA ASP A 35 13.13 -7.66 -12.28
C ASP A 35 12.87 -8.21 -13.69
N ASN A 36 12.49 -7.34 -14.64
CA ASN A 36 12.20 -7.67 -16.04
C ASN A 36 11.16 -8.80 -16.24
N PRO A 37 9.89 -8.58 -15.88
CA PRO A 37 8.87 -9.60 -16.00
C PRO A 37 8.54 -9.95 -17.46
N ASP A 38 8.34 -11.24 -17.72
CA ASP A 38 7.86 -11.74 -19.01
C ASP A 38 6.42 -11.30 -19.24
N LEU A 39 6.23 -10.26 -20.05
CA LEU A 39 4.91 -9.67 -20.31
C LEU A 39 3.94 -10.62 -21.04
N THR A 40 4.44 -11.70 -21.65
CA THR A 40 3.57 -12.73 -22.24
C THR A 40 2.90 -13.58 -21.16
N LYS A 41 3.55 -13.72 -20.00
CA LYS A 41 3.03 -14.46 -18.83
C LYS A 41 2.37 -13.54 -17.81
N TYR A 42 2.88 -12.32 -17.66
CA TYR A 42 2.42 -11.32 -16.69
C TYR A 42 2.06 -10.02 -17.41
N PRO A 43 0.99 -10.01 -18.23
CA PRO A 43 0.61 -8.84 -19.02
C PRO A 43 0.25 -7.62 -18.17
N LEU A 44 -0.13 -7.82 -16.91
CA LEU A 44 -0.41 -6.76 -15.94
C LEU A 44 0.87 -6.01 -15.49
N ALA A 45 2.05 -6.58 -15.66
CA ALA A 45 3.30 -5.99 -15.18
C ALA A 45 3.75 -4.75 -15.95
N LYS A 46 3.16 -4.48 -17.13
CA LYS A 46 3.42 -3.25 -17.90
C LYS A 46 2.71 -2.02 -17.31
N TYR A 47 1.73 -2.22 -16.44
CA TYR A 47 0.94 -1.12 -15.88
C TYR A 47 1.57 -0.60 -14.59
N PRO A 48 1.52 0.72 -14.35
CA PRO A 48 1.88 1.28 -13.06
C PRO A 48 0.94 0.73 -11.97
N GLN A 49 1.32 0.89 -10.71
CA GLN A 49 0.49 0.46 -9.59
C GLN A 49 0.29 1.64 -8.61
N PRO A 50 -0.95 1.95 -8.21
CA PRO A 50 -2.20 1.27 -8.59
C PRO A 50 -2.67 1.60 -10.01
N TYR A 51 -3.43 0.71 -10.65
CA TYR A 51 -4.06 0.96 -11.95
C TYR A 51 -5.43 0.29 -12.07
N ALA A 52 -6.35 0.95 -12.77
CA ALA A 52 -7.75 0.53 -12.87
C ALA A 52 -8.04 -0.16 -14.20
N PHE A 53 -8.87 -1.19 -14.14
CA PHE A 53 -9.40 -1.89 -15.32
C PHE A 53 -10.90 -2.10 -15.19
N THR A 54 -11.58 -2.29 -16.32
CA THR A 54 -12.99 -2.71 -16.34
C THR A 54 -13.09 -4.14 -16.87
N ILE A 55 -13.75 -5.04 -16.14
CA ILE A 55 -14.04 -6.38 -16.64
C ILE A 55 -15.11 -6.28 -17.72
N VAL A 56 -14.81 -6.73 -18.94
CA VAL A 56 -15.75 -6.72 -20.07
C VAL A 56 -16.22 -8.11 -20.49
N GLU A 57 -15.49 -9.14 -20.10
CA GLU A 57 -15.86 -10.52 -20.39
C GLU A 57 -15.42 -11.43 -19.24
N LYS A 58 -16.23 -12.45 -18.97
CA LYS A 58 -15.94 -13.49 -17.99
C LYS A 58 -16.39 -14.83 -18.56
N VAL A 59 -15.49 -15.80 -18.55
CA VAL A 59 -15.80 -17.20 -18.80
C VAL A 59 -15.46 -17.99 -17.55
N GLU A 60 -16.42 -18.79 -17.09
CA GLU A 60 -16.26 -19.67 -15.93
C GLU A 60 -15.84 -21.08 -16.35
N GLY A 61 -15.24 -21.84 -15.43
CA GLY A 61 -14.83 -23.23 -15.66
C GLY A 61 -13.31 -23.44 -15.55
N LYS A 62 -12.88 -24.66 -15.91
CA LYS A 62 -11.48 -25.12 -15.81
C LYS A 62 -10.50 -24.21 -16.57
N ASP A 63 -10.95 -23.70 -17.71
CA ASP A 63 -10.19 -22.79 -18.58
C ASP A 63 -10.75 -21.35 -18.50
N GLY A 64 -11.35 -21.00 -17.36
CA GLY A 64 -11.98 -19.71 -17.15
C GLY A 64 -10.99 -18.55 -17.27
N TYR A 65 -11.48 -17.43 -17.78
CA TYR A 65 -10.69 -16.21 -17.99
C TYR A 65 -11.53 -14.96 -17.78
N TYR A 66 -10.84 -13.84 -17.59
CA TYR A 66 -11.42 -12.51 -17.70
C TYR A 66 -10.84 -11.81 -18.93
N VAL A 67 -11.65 -10.97 -19.57
CA VAL A 67 -11.13 -9.91 -20.43
C VAL A 67 -11.34 -8.59 -19.70
N VAL A 68 -10.27 -7.82 -19.57
CA VAL A 68 -10.31 -6.50 -18.96
C VAL A 68 -9.93 -5.43 -19.98
N LEU A 69 -10.51 -4.25 -19.85
CA LEU A 69 -10.14 -3.04 -20.57
C LEU A 69 -9.32 -2.12 -19.68
N ASP A 70 -8.30 -1.54 -20.26
CA ASP A 70 -7.56 -0.42 -19.68
C ASP A 70 -8.19 0.93 -20.08
N ASP A 71 -7.57 2.05 -19.73
CA ASP A 71 -8.11 3.40 -20.02
C ASP A 71 -8.03 3.81 -21.50
N GLU A 72 -7.32 3.03 -22.31
CA GLU A 72 -7.18 3.21 -23.76
C GLU A 72 -8.03 2.19 -24.55
N ASP A 73 -8.97 1.50 -23.90
CA ASP A 73 -9.79 0.42 -24.48
C ASP A 73 -8.97 -0.76 -25.04
N ASN A 74 -7.72 -0.95 -24.60
CA ASN A 74 -6.97 -2.15 -24.96
C ASN A 74 -7.55 -3.36 -24.21
N ARG A 75 -7.75 -4.47 -24.94
CA ARG A 75 -8.27 -5.72 -24.37
C ARG A 75 -7.13 -6.60 -23.87
N LEU A 76 -7.22 -7.01 -22.60
CA LEU A 76 -6.28 -7.93 -21.98
C LEU A 76 -6.99 -9.19 -21.51
N VAL A 77 -6.50 -10.33 -21.99
CA VAL A 77 -7.01 -11.64 -21.58
C VAL A 77 -6.21 -12.14 -20.38
N LEU A 78 -6.91 -12.33 -19.26
CA LEU A 78 -6.37 -12.79 -17.99
C LEU A 78 -6.82 -14.24 -17.76
N ARG A 79 -5.93 -15.20 -18.05
CA ARG A 79 -6.21 -16.63 -17.91
C ARG A 79 -5.83 -17.14 -16.53
N ASN A 80 -6.63 -18.08 -16.02
CA ASN A 80 -6.35 -18.77 -14.75
C ASN A 80 -5.18 -19.78 -14.82
N GLU A 81 -4.57 -20.00 -15.98
CA GLU A 81 -3.49 -20.99 -16.20
C GLU A 81 -2.20 -20.67 -15.40
N TYR A 82 -1.99 -19.42 -14.98
CA TYR A 82 -0.82 -19.02 -14.18
C TYR A 82 -1.24 -18.29 -12.88
N PRO A 83 -0.70 -18.67 -11.71
CA PRO A 83 -0.76 -17.84 -10.50
C PRO A 83 0.04 -16.56 -10.80
N GLY A 84 -0.65 -15.46 -11.11
CA GLY A 84 0.00 -14.32 -11.78
C GLY A 84 -0.84 -13.63 -12.84
N ALA A 85 -1.52 -14.43 -13.67
CA ALA A 85 -2.31 -13.99 -14.82
C ALA A 85 -3.83 -13.98 -14.53
N SER A 86 -4.21 -14.42 -13.34
CA SER A 86 -5.56 -14.47 -12.80
C SER A 86 -5.90 -13.17 -12.07
N GLY A 87 -7.19 -12.88 -11.86
CA GLY A 87 -7.67 -11.79 -11.00
C GLY A 87 -7.26 -11.87 -9.51
N SER A 88 -6.22 -12.66 -9.21
CA SER A 88 -5.55 -12.86 -7.92
C SER A 88 -4.88 -11.60 -7.37
N TYR A 89 -4.70 -10.60 -8.22
CA TYR A 89 -4.12 -9.30 -7.85
C TYR A 89 -5.01 -8.12 -8.22
N LEU A 90 -6.24 -8.41 -8.64
CA LEU A 90 -7.24 -7.41 -8.96
C LEU A 90 -8.22 -7.33 -7.79
N TYR A 91 -8.40 -6.14 -7.26
CA TYR A 91 -9.30 -5.88 -6.13
C TYR A 91 -10.56 -5.18 -6.62
N ASP A 92 -11.70 -5.40 -5.97
CA ASP A 92 -12.86 -4.57 -6.21
C ASP A 92 -12.49 -3.10 -5.91
N ALA A 93 -12.83 -2.18 -6.82
CA ALA A 93 -12.43 -0.79 -6.68
C ALA A 93 -13.00 -0.13 -5.41
N ASN A 94 -14.23 -0.45 -5.01
CA ASN A 94 -14.82 0.15 -3.81
C ASN A 94 -14.15 -0.37 -2.53
N GLU A 95 -13.88 -1.68 -2.47
CA GLU A 95 -13.14 -2.28 -1.36
C GLU A 95 -11.72 -1.72 -1.28
N TRP A 96 -11.03 -1.61 -2.42
CA TRP A 96 -9.68 -1.05 -2.50
C TRP A 96 -9.64 0.42 -2.05
N ILE A 97 -10.54 1.28 -2.55
CA ILE A 97 -10.62 2.70 -2.16
C ILE A 97 -10.84 2.83 -0.64
N SER A 98 -11.75 2.03 -0.09
CA SER A 98 -12.02 2.03 1.36
C SER A 98 -10.77 1.63 2.15
N TRP A 99 -10.09 0.56 1.71
CA TRP A 99 -8.86 0.07 2.33
C TRP A 99 -7.73 1.08 2.24
N GLU A 100 -7.49 1.67 1.07
CA GLU A 100 -6.41 2.64 0.82
C GLU A 100 -6.57 3.87 1.72
N ARG A 101 -7.81 4.37 1.86
CA ARG A 101 -8.13 5.48 2.77
C ARG A 101 -7.82 5.11 4.22
N MET A 102 -8.25 3.95 4.69
CA MET A 102 -7.99 3.52 6.07
C MET A 102 -6.48 3.29 6.31
N TYR A 103 -5.79 2.71 5.33
CA TYR A 103 -4.35 2.47 5.38
C TYR A 103 -3.56 3.78 5.47
N LYS A 104 -3.89 4.78 4.65
CA LYS A 104 -3.26 6.12 4.69
C LYS A 104 -3.47 6.79 6.04
N GLN A 105 -4.68 6.76 6.58
CA GLN A 105 -4.99 7.31 7.90
C GLN A 105 -4.18 6.63 9.01
N GLU A 106 -4.14 5.29 9.02
CA GLU A 106 -3.36 4.53 10.00
C GLU A 106 -1.85 4.81 9.88
N LYS A 107 -1.33 4.92 8.65
CA LYS A 107 0.08 5.26 8.40
C LYS A 107 0.44 6.64 8.96
N LEU A 108 -0.44 7.63 8.81
CA LEU A 108 -0.26 8.96 9.40
C LEU A 108 -0.31 8.89 10.93
N ALA A 109 -1.34 8.26 11.50
CA ALA A 109 -1.48 8.12 12.95
C ALA A 109 -0.31 7.37 13.61
N ARG A 110 0.28 6.38 12.92
CA ARG A 110 1.50 5.70 13.38
C ARG A 110 2.72 6.63 13.40
N LYS A 111 2.87 7.48 12.38
CA LYS A 111 3.95 8.49 12.35
C LYS A 111 3.78 9.49 13.48
N GLU A 112 2.58 10.02 13.67
CA GLU A 112 2.27 10.96 14.76
C GLU A 112 2.55 10.35 16.14
N ARG A 113 2.07 9.12 16.40
CA ARG A 113 2.40 8.39 17.64
C ARG A 113 3.91 8.20 17.82
N LYS A 114 4.65 7.93 16.75
CA LYS A 114 6.12 7.78 16.82
C LYS A 114 6.82 9.11 17.11
N ILE A 115 6.35 10.21 16.54
CA ILE A 115 6.86 11.56 16.81
C ILE A 115 6.64 11.89 18.28
N GLN A 116 5.41 11.73 18.78
CA GLN A 116 5.09 11.98 20.20
C GLN A 116 5.97 11.14 21.14
N GLN A 117 6.15 9.85 20.86
CA GLN A 117 7.04 8.99 21.65
C GLN A 117 8.48 9.48 21.66
N LEU A 118 8.99 9.97 20.54
CA LEU A 118 10.34 10.52 20.45
C LEU A 118 10.46 11.84 21.21
N GLU A 119 9.46 12.72 21.12
CA GLU A 119 9.39 13.96 21.89
C GLU A 119 9.41 13.67 23.40
N ASP A 120 8.60 12.71 23.86
CA ASP A 120 8.56 12.28 25.26
C ASP A 120 9.89 11.65 25.73
N HIS A 121 10.59 10.92 24.84
CA HIS A 121 11.92 10.38 25.15
C HIS A 121 12.97 11.50 25.25
N VAL A 122 12.95 12.47 24.34
CA VAL A 122 13.85 13.62 24.36
C VAL A 122 13.61 14.47 25.61
N ALA A 123 12.36 14.72 25.99
CA ALA A 123 12.02 15.43 27.21
C ALA A 123 12.60 14.73 28.45
N ARG A 124 12.37 13.42 28.58
CA ARG A 124 12.93 12.61 29.70
C ARG A 124 14.45 12.59 29.72
N LEU A 125 15.09 12.51 28.55
CA LEU A 125 16.55 12.57 28.46
C LEU A 125 17.06 13.93 28.96
N LYS A 126 16.43 15.03 28.53
CA LYS A 126 16.78 16.39 28.97
C LYS A 126 16.67 16.52 30.49
N ASP A 127 15.55 16.09 31.07
CA ASP A 127 15.34 16.15 32.52
C ASP A 127 16.38 15.31 33.28
N THR A 128 16.70 14.12 32.78
CA THR A 128 17.71 13.24 33.39
C THR A 128 19.10 13.89 33.35
N LEU A 129 19.50 14.46 32.22
CA LEU A 129 20.79 15.13 32.07
C LEU A 129 20.91 16.35 32.99
N VAL A 130 19.86 17.17 33.08
CA VAL A 130 19.81 18.31 34.01
C VAL A 130 19.94 17.83 35.46
N ASN A 131 19.21 16.77 35.84
CA ASN A 131 19.27 16.20 37.19
C ASN A 131 20.65 15.60 37.53
N LEU A 132 21.40 15.13 36.53
CA LEU A 132 22.78 14.66 36.67
C LEU A 132 23.83 15.80 36.67
N GLY A 133 23.39 17.06 36.57
CA GLY A 133 24.26 18.24 36.61
C GLY A 133 24.82 18.67 35.26
N PHE A 134 24.34 18.11 34.15
CA PHE A 134 24.71 18.58 32.81
C PHE A 134 23.96 19.87 32.47
N LEU A 135 24.70 20.87 31.98
CA LEU A 135 24.12 22.07 31.40
C LEU A 135 23.67 21.78 29.97
N ILE A 136 22.36 21.82 29.70
CA ILE A 136 21.83 21.70 28.34
C ILE A 136 21.80 23.09 27.72
N VAL A 137 22.68 23.32 26.75
CA VAL A 137 22.89 24.63 26.12
C VAL A 137 22.25 24.62 24.74
N SER A 138 21.30 25.51 24.48
CA SER A 138 20.78 25.70 23.11
C SER A 138 21.84 26.42 22.25
N GLU A 139 21.73 26.29 20.92
CA GLU A 139 22.62 27.01 19.98
C GLU A 139 22.68 28.53 20.24
N GLU A 140 21.56 29.13 20.64
CA GLU A 140 21.52 30.55 21.03
C GLU A 140 22.32 30.84 22.30
N VAL A 141 22.28 29.95 23.29
CA VAL A 141 23.05 30.11 24.53
C VAL A 141 24.54 29.86 24.26
N VAL A 142 24.89 28.90 23.41
CA VAL A 142 26.28 28.68 22.96
C VAL A 142 26.84 29.93 22.28
N LYS A 143 26.07 30.53 21.35
CA LYS A 143 26.43 31.81 20.71
C LYS A 143 26.54 32.97 21.69
N LYS A 144 25.63 33.09 22.66
CA LYS A 144 25.70 34.14 23.71
C LYS A 144 26.89 33.97 24.65
N LEU A 145 27.31 32.73 24.90
CA LEU A 145 28.47 32.41 25.74
C LEU A 145 29.81 32.49 24.97
N GLY A 146 29.79 32.74 23.67
CA GLY A 146 31.00 32.89 22.85
C GLY A 146 31.80 31.60 22.67
N ILE A 147 31.17 30.44 22.89
CA ILE A 147 31.78 29.12 22.70
C ILE A 147 31.52 28.74 21.24
N ALA A 148 32.58 28.68 20.42
CA ALA A 148 32.52 28.34 19.00
C ALA A 148 32.90 26.88 18.77
#